data_AF-A0A068QY38-F1
#
_entry.id   AF-A0A068QY38-F1
#
_cell.length_a   1.000
_cell.length_b   1.000
_cell.length_c   1.000
_cell.angle_alpha   90.00
_cell.angle_beta   90.00
_cell.angle_gamma   90.00
#
_symmetry.space_group_name_H-M   'P 1'
#
loop_
_entity.id
_entity.type
_entity.pdbx_description
1 polymer ?
#
loop_
_entity_poly.entity_id
_entity_poly.type
_entity_poly.pdbx_seq_one_letter_code
_entity_poly.pdbx_strand_id
1 'polypeptide(L)'
;MRFNHDPCWMQNEAEERRREEEAYQEMMEEEIREEAEGIVGKFIDTALSDDANKTLDPIFKSNPAAWDVFVDALDQIVMMGLKEGAI
;
A
#
# COMPACT_ATOMS: atom_id res chain seq x y z
N MET A 1 -46.84 1.33 -32.34
CA MET A 1 -46.22 1.21 -31.00
C MET A 1 -44.78 1.72 -31.11
N ARG A 2 -44.45 2.86 -30.50
CA ARG A 2 -43.05 3.27 -30.32
C ARG A 2 -42.55 2.57 -29.06
N PHE A 3 -41.68 1.58 -29.22
CA PHE A 3 -40.93 1.02 -28.11
C PHE A 3 -39.93 2.10 -27.67
N ASN A 4 -40.29 2.87 -26.64
CA ASN A 4 -39.33 3.68 -25.91
C ASN A 4 -38.41 2.69 -25.19
N HIS A 5 -37.29 2.34 -25.82
CA HIS A 5 -36.25 1.59 -25.16
C HIS A 5 -35.53 2.57 -24.24
N ASP A 6 -36.02 2.67 -23.00
CA ASP A 6 -35.37 3.45 -21.96
C ASP A 6 -33.97 2.86 -21.73
N PRO A 7 -32.87 3.61 -21.93
CA PRO A 7 -31.51 3.08 -21.85
C PRO A 7 -31.03 2.88 -20.40
N CYS A 8 -31.95 2.83 -19.43
CA CYS A 8 -31.68 2.58 -18.01
C CYS A 8 -30.82 1.32 -17.75
N TRP A 9 -30.91 0.30 -18.62
CA TRP A 9 -30.11 -0.92 -18.48
C TRP A 9 -28.62 -0.69 -18.81
N MET A 10 -28.29 0.23 -19.72
CA MET A 10 -26.89 0.57 -20.07
C MET A 10 -26.25 1.52 -19.06
N GLN A 11 -27.02 2.35 -18.36
CA GLN A 11 -26.52 3.12 -17.21
C GLN A 11 -26.16 2.18 -16.06
N ASN A 12 -26.98 1.16 -15.81
CA ASN A 12 -26.72 0.16 -14.77
C ASN A 12 -25.46 -0.67 -15.07
N GLU A 13 -25.24 -1.07 -16.32
CA GLU A 13 -24.06 -1.84 -16.73
C GLU A 13 -22.75 -1.03 -16.72
N ALA A 14 -22.81 0.28 -17.01
CA ALA A 14 -21.65 1.16 -16.90
C ALA A 14 -21.29 1.48 -15.43
N GLU A 15 -22.29 1.61 -14.56
CA GLU A 15 -22.09 1.85 -13.13
C GLU A 15 -21.58 0.60 -12.40
N GLU A 16 -22.11 -0.59 -12.73
CA GLU A 16 -21.62 -1.86 -12.19
C GLU A 16 -20.16 -2.13 -12.60
N ARG A 17 -19.79 -1.89 -13.87
CA ARG A 17 -18.38 -2.01 -14.29
C ARG A 17 -17.43 -1.09 -13.51
N ARG A 18 -17.88 0.15 -13.25
CA ARG A 18 -17.09 1.10 -12.47
C ARG A 18 -16.89 0.62 -11.03
N ARG A 19 -17.93 0.07 -10.40
CA ARG A 19 -17.82 -0.53 -9.07
C ARG A 19 -16.90 -1.75 -9.06
N GLU A 20 -16.97 -2.59 -10.08
CA GLU A 20 -16.06 -3.73 -10.22
C GLU A 20 -14.61 -3.25 -10.37
N GLU A 21 -14.32 -2.26 -11.22
CA GLU A 21 -12.99 -1.66 -11.39
C GLU A 21 -12.46 -1.03 -10.09
N GLU A 22 -13.32 -0.28 -9.37
CA GLU A 22 -13.00 0.30 -8.07
C GLU A 22 -12.67 -0.81 -7.04
N ALA A 23 -13.47 -1.87 -6.97
CA ALA A 23 -13.23 -3.01 -6.07
C ALA A 23 -11.95 -3.79 -6.44
N TYR A 24 -11.65 -3.94 -7.73
CA TYR A 24 -10.40 -4.54 -8.20
C TYR A 24 -9.18 -3.68 -7.83
N GLN A 25 -9.30 -2.36 -7.92
CA GLN A 25 -8.25 -1.45 -7.47
C GLN A 25 -8.04 -1.54 -5.96
N GLU A 26 -9.11 -1.56 -5.17
CA GLU A 26 -9.02 -1.70 -3.71
C GLU A 26 -8.36 -3.01 -3.30
N MET A 27 -8.74 -4.15 -3.89
CA MET A 27 -8.06 -5.44 -3.61
C MET A 27 -6.58 -5.40 -3.97
N MET A 28 -6.23 -4.82 -5.12
CA MET A 28 -4.83 -4.73 -5.53
C MET A 28 -4.03 -3.81 -4.60
N GLU A 29 -4.60 -2.70 -4.14
CA GLU A 29 -3.95 -1.83 -3.15
C GLU A 29 -3.79 -2.51 -1.79
N GLU A 30 -4.74 -3.35 -1.39
CA GLU A 30 -4.67 -4.17 -0.17
C GLU A 30 -3.56 -5.23 -0.29
N GLU A 31 -3.47 -5.97 -1.40
CA GLU A 31 -2.40 -6.94 -1.65
C GLU A 31 -1.01 -6.27 -1.62
N ILE A 32 -0.86 -5.11 -2.28
CA ILE A 32 0.40 -4.36 -2.28
C ILE A 32 0.77 -3.91 -0.87
N ARG A 33 -0.22 -3.52 -0.05
CA ARG A 33 0.03 -3.11 1.34
C ARG A 33 0.45 -4.28 2.22
N GLU A 34 -0.21 -5.42 2.11
CA GLU A 34 0.18 -6.63 2.85
C GLU A 34 1.62 -7.06 2.50
N GLU A 35 1.99 -6.97 1.22
CA GLU A 35 3.36 -7.26 0.79
C GLU A 35 4.36 -6.24 1.34
N ALA A 36 4.02 -4.94 1.33
CA ALA A 36 4.86 -3.89 1.88
C ALA A 36 5.11 -4.08 3.38
N GLU A 37 4.07 -4.35 4.18
CA GLU A 37 4.19 -4.64 5.60
C GLU A 37 5.13 -5.83 5.86
N GLY A 38 5.02 -6.89 5.04
CA GLY A 38 5.89 -8.05 5.10
C GLY A 38 7.36 -7.75 4.80
N ILE A 39 7.64 -6.87 3.83
CA ILE A 39 9.00 -6.44 3.48
C ILE A 39 9.58 -5.53 4.56
N VAL A 40 8.81 -4.54 5.03
CA VAL A 40 9.21 -3.60 6.10
C VAL A 40 9.57 -4.37 7.37
N GLY A 41 8.72 -5.32 7.78
CA GLY A 41 8.96 -6.16 8.96
C GLY A 41 10.26 -6.97 8.83
N LYS A 42 10.48 -7.63 7.70
CA LYS A 42 11.74 -8.37 7.44
C LYS A 42 12.95 -7.44 7.43
N PHE A 43 12.83 -6.23 6.90
CA PHE A 43 13.93 -5.28 6.84
C PHE A 43 14.35 -4.84 8.25
N ILE A 44 13.37 -4.56 9.11
CA ILE A 44 13.60 -4.22 10.52
C ILE A 44 14.26 -5.38 11.26
N ASP A 45 13.74 -6.60 11.10
CA ASP A 45 14.19 -7.77 11.86
C ASP A 45 15.56 -8.30 11.40
N THR A 46 15.93 -8.07 10.13
CA THR A 46 17.04 -8.81 9.49
C THR A 46 18.06 -7.94 8.76
N ALA A 47 17.71 -6.73 8.32
CA ALA A 47 18.54 -5.96 7.39
C ALA A 47 19.34 -4.82 8.02
N LEU A 48 18.97 -4.34 9.22
CA LEU A 48 19.81 -3.38 9.92
C LEU A 48 21.10 -4.06 10.36
N SER A 49 22.22 -3.66 9.76
CA SER A 49 23.54 -4.10 10.20
C SER A 49 23.77 -3.72 11.66
N ASP A 50 24.59 -4.50 12.37
CA ASP A 50 24.93 -4.21 13.77
C ASP A 50 25.43 -2.77 13.97
N ASP A 51 26.10 -2.19 12.97
CA ASP A 51 26.61 -0.82 13.02
C ASP A 51 25.52 0.24 12.81
N ALA A 52 24.53 -0.03 11.96
CA ALA A 52 23.34 0.80 11.85
C ALA A 52 22.53 0.77 13.16
N ASN A 53 22.35 -0.42 13.74
CA ASN A 53 21.67 -0.57 15.03
C ASN A 53 22.40 0.18 16.15
N LYS A 54 23.73 0.09 16.27
CA LYS A 54 24.49 0.86 17.28
C LYS A 54 24.27 2.38 17.17
N THR A 55 24.04 2.89 15.97
CA THR A 55 23.86 4.32 15.72
C THR A 55 22.41 4.75 15.95
N LEU A 56 21.45 3.93 15.53
CA LEU A 56 20.03 4.26 15.55
C LEU A 56 19.36 3.91 16.90
N ASP A 57 19.80 2.86 17.60
CA ASP A 57 19.24 2.45 18.90
C ASP A 57 19.22 3.58 19.94
N PRO A 58 20.31 4.33 20.17
CA PRO A 58 20.30 5.43 21.13
C PRO A 58 19.33 6.55 20.72
N ILE A 59 19.15 6.77 19.41
CA ILE A 59 18.24 7.78 18.86
C ILE A 59 16.80 7.35 19.12
N PHE A 60 16.44 6.11 18.80
CA PHE A 60 15.10 5.57 19.06
C PHE A 60 14.79 5.47 20.56
N LYS A 61 15.77 5.11 21.40
CA LYS A 61 15.60 5.08 22.86
C LYS A 61 15.40 6.46 23.47
N SER A 62 16.07 7.49 22.94
CA SER A 62 15.93 8.87 23.40
C SER A 62 14.69 9.57 22.83
N ASN A 63 14.24 9.16 21.65
CA ASN A 63 13.04 9.68 21.01
C ASN A 63 12.25 8.54 20.34
N PRO A 64 11.29 7.92 21.05
CA PRO A 64 10.46 6.85 20.50
C PRO A 64 9.68 7.25 19.24
N ALA A 65 9.29 8.52 19.10
CA ALA A 65 8.58 8.99 17.90
C ALA A 65 9.47 8.95 16.64
N ALA A 66 10.80 8.93 16.78
CA ALA A 66 11.71 8.75 15.64
C ALA A 66 11.64 7.34 15.05
N TRP A 67 11.24 6.34 15.85
CA TRP A 67 10.99 4.98 15.36
C TRP A 67 9.77 4.97 14.43
N ASP A 68 8.66 5.58 14.85
CA ASP A 68 7.44 5.64 14.06
C ASP A 68 7.68 6.34 12.71
N VAL A 69 8.44 7.45 12.72
CA VAL A 69 8.85 8.18 11.51
C VAL A 69 9.73 7.32 10.59
N PHE A 70 10.64 6.53 11.15
CA PHE A 70 11.51 5.65 10.38
C PHE A 70 10.70 4.54 9.69
N VAL A 71 9.79 3.91 10.43
CA VAL A 71 8.93 2.84 9.90
C VAL A 71 7.99 3.38 8.81
N ASP A 72 7.35 4.53 9.03
CA ASP A 72 6.47 5.17 8.06
C ASP A 72 7.21 5.56 6.77
N ALA A 73 8.43 6.09 6.89
CA ALA A 73 9.25 6.40 5.73
C ALA A 73 9.65 5.13 4.96
N LEU A 74 9.96 4.03 5.66
CA LEU A 74 10.32 2.76 5.04
C LEU A 74 9.11 2.15 4.31
N ASP A 75 7.94 2.17 4.93
CA ASP A 75 6.68 1.73 4.33
C ASP A 75 6.38 2.48 3.03
N GLN A 76 6.46 3.81 3.05
CA GLN A 76 6.26 4.63 1.85
C GLN A 76 7.25 4.30 0.73
N ILE A 77 8.52 4.07 1.06
CA ILE A 77 9.56 3.70 0.09
C ILE A 77 9.26 2.34 -0.53
N VAL A 78 8.88 1.34 0.27
CA VAL A 78 8.55 -0.01 -0.21
C VAL A 78 7.29 0.03 -1.07
N MET A 79 6.25 0.74 -0.63
CA MET A 79 5.01 0.95 -1.38
C MET A 79 5.27 1.60 -2.75
N MET A 80 6.16 2.60 -2.82
CA MET A 80 6.57 3.20 -4.10
C MET A 80 7.30 2.18 -4.98
N GLY A 81 8.24 1.41 -4.40
CA GLY A 81 8.98 0.39 -5.12
C GLY A 81 8.10 -0.71 -5.72
N LEU A 82 7.12 -1.22 -4.95
CA LEU A 82 6.16 -2.24 -5.40
C LEU A 82 5.24 -1.69 -6.51
N LYS A 83 4.74 -0.45 -6.35
CA LYS A 83 3.89 0.20 -7.37
C LYS A 83 4.64 0.46 -8.68
N GLU A 84 5.93 0.75 -8.62
CA GLU A 84 6.78 0.98 -9.79
C GLU A 84 7.39 -0.31 -10.37
N GLY A 85 7.23 -1.46 -9.71
CA GLY A 85 7.84 -2.74 -10.09
C GLY A 85 9.37 -2.74 -9.97
N ALA A 86 9.92 -1.89 -9.09
CA ALA A 86 11.36 -1.77 -8.84
C ALA A 86 11.88 -2.80 -7.82
N ILE A 87 10.97 -3.44 -7.09
CA ILE A 87 11.17 -4.50 -6.09
C ILE A 87 10.25 -5.65 -6.50
#